data_AF-E0E1W7-F1
#
_entry.id   AF-E0E1W7-F1
#
_cell.length_a   1.000
_cell.length_b   1.000
_cell.length_c   1.000
_cell.angle_alpha   90.00
_cell.angle_beta   90.00
_cell.angle_gamma   90.00
#
_symmetry.space_group_name_H-M   'P 1'
#
loop_
_entity.id
_entity.type
_entity.pdbx_description
1 polymer ?
#
loop_
_entity_poly.entity_id
_entity_poly.type
_entity_poly.pdbx_seq_one_letter_code
_entity_poly.pdbx_strand_id
1 'polypeptide(L)'
;MRFRQHLSEYAIKYGVTRASRRYHTNRQFVYRQLKKYDGDVRSLALKSRKPHKNPNAHNVEELGLIRRMLKRNGIYGLAEVYVRCKRNGYTRSYGKVERSHREDGKILYGRKIFISEKELKMAAKKHMQRYNSTAKLSLNFKSPNEIVSEYFSKCNICLDN
;
A
#
# COMPACT_ATOMS: atom_id res chain seq x y z
N MET A 1 -4.82 12.01 18.59
CA MET A 1 -4.37 13.12 17.72
C MET A 1 -4.49 14.48 18.42
N ARG A 2 -5.62 14.75 19.10
CA ARG A 2 -5.87 15.98 19.90
C ARG A 2 -4.71 16.42 20.81
N PHE A 3 -4.10 15.49 21.55
CA PHE A 3 -2.92 15.79 22.37
C PHE A 3 -1.77 16.44 21.58
N ARG A 4 -1.41 15.89 20.41
CA ARG A 4 -0.29 16.39 19.61
C ARG A 4 -0.62 17.71 18.91
N GLN A 5 -1.89 17.91 18.58
CA GLN A 5 -2.39 19.19 18.08
C GLN A 5 -2.23 20.28 19.14
N HIS A 6 -2.82 20.10 20.33
CA HIS A 6 -2.69 21.07 21.42
C HIS A 6 -1.25 21.30 21.86
N LEU A 7 -0.42 20.25 21.85
CA LEU A 7 1.02 20.37 22.09
C LEU A 7 1.69 21.29 21.05
N SER A 8 1.31 21.17 19.78
CA SER A 8 1.89 21.94 18.68
C SER A 8 1.38 23.40 18.69
N GLU A 9 0.07 23.61 18.87
CA GLU A 9 -0.56 24.93 19.04
C GLU A 9 0.06 25.70 20.21
N TYR A 10 0.22 25.03 21.36
CA TYR A 10 0.84 25.62 22.54
C TYR A 10 2.32 25.92 22.33
N ALA A 11 3.05 25.03 21.65
CA ALA A 11 4.47 25.24 21.33
C ALA A 11 4.69 26.40 20.35
N ILE A 12 3.79 26.61 19.39
CA ILE A 12 3.80 27.79 18.50
C ILE A 12 3.57 29.06 19.30
N LYS A 13 2.59 29.06 20.21
CA LYS A 13 2.21 30.25 20.98
C LYS A 13 3.22 30.64 22.08
N TYR A 14 3.81 29.67 22.76
CA TYR A 14 4.61 29.90 23.97
C TYR A 14 6.03 29.32 23.91
N GLY A 15 6.40 28.68 22.81
CA GLY A 15 7.72 28.07 22.63
C GLY A 15 7.83 26.62 23.13
N VAL A 16 8.76 25.87 22.53
CA VAL A 16 8.96 24.43 22.74
C VAL A 16 9.31 24.06 24.18
N THR A 17 10.12 24.87 24.87
CA THR A 17 10.55 24.58 26.25
C THR A 17 9.39 24.63 27.24
N ARG A 18 8.49 25.63 27.11
CA ARG A 18 7.29 25.74 27.94
C ARG A 18 6.30 24.62 27.63
N ALA A 19 6.16 24.24 26.35
CA ALA A 19 5.30 23.13 25.95
C ALA A 19 5.78 21.79 26.51
N SER A 20 7.08 21.52 26.42
CA SER A 20 7.71 20.30 26.93
C SER A 20 7.49 20.14 28.44
N ARG A 21 7.67 21.22 29.22
CA ARG A 21 7.41 21.20 30.68
C ARG A 21 5.93 21.00 31.00
N ARG A 22 5.03 21.75 30.33
CA ARG A 22 3.57 21.69 30.58
C ARG A 22 2.97 20.32 30.29
N TYR A 23 3.37 19.70 29.17
CA TYR A 23 2.82 18.42 28.73
C TYR A 23 3.69 17.23 29.12
N HIS A 24 4.72 17.42 29.94
CA HIS A 24 5.66 16.38 30.38
C HIS A 24 6.21 15.53 29.21
N THR A 25 6.64 16.19 28.14
CA THR A 25 7.19 15.52 26.94
C THR A 25 8.63 15.94 26.68
N ASN A 26 9.39 15.11 25.98
CA ASN A 26 10.73 15.47 25.53
C ASN A 26 10.69 16.61 24.49
N ARG A 27 11.54 17.63 24.64
CA ARG A 27 11.67 18.76 23.67
C ARG A 27 11.85 18.28 22.23
N GLN A 28 12.63 17.22 22.00
CA GLN A 28 12.81 16.59 20.68
C GLN A 28 11.53 15.98 20.12
N PHE A 29 10.62 15.51 20.96
CA PHE A 29 9.30 15.05 20.51
C PHE A 29 8.46 16.22 19.98
N VAL A 30 8.48 17.36 20.68
CA VAL A 30 7.79 18.60 20.26
C VAL A 30 8.34 19.10 18.92
N TYR A 31 9.67 19.21 18.76
CA TYR A 31 10.28 19.58 17.48
C TYR A 31 9.88 18.63 16.34
N ARG A 32 9.82 17.33 16.59
CA ARG A 32 9.37 16.34 15.60
C ARG A 32 7.88 16.45 15.25
N GLN A 33 7.04 16.93 16.17
CA GLN A 33 5.64 17.24 15.86
C GLN A 33 5.53 18.53 15.06
N LEU A 34 6.21 19.60 15.48
CA LEU A 34 6.22 20.89 14.77
C LEU A 34 6.73 20.76 13.34
N LYS A 35 7.76 19.95 13.08
CA LYS A 35 8.25 19.68 11.72
C LYS A 35 7.19 19.05 10.80
N LYS A 36 6.20 18.37 11.37
CA LYS A 36 5.11 17.75 10.62
C LYS A 36 3.88 18.64 10.53
N TYR A 37 3.67 19.54 11.49
CA TYR A 37 2.43 20.27 11.67
C TYR A 37 2.33 21.46 10.73
N ASP A 38 1.35 21.42 9.83
CA ASP A 38 1.00 22.46 8.86
C ASP A 38 -0.21 23.32 9.29
N GLY A 39 -0.71 23.11 10.52
CA GLY A 39 -1.94 23.71 11.03
C GLY A 39 -3.13 22.74 10.99
N ASP A 40 -3.11 21.72 10.12
CA ASP A 40 -4.10 20.65 10.09
C ASP A 40 -3.68 19.49 11.00
N VAL A 41 -4.65 18.85 11.65
CA VAL A 41 -4.41 17.68 12.50
C VAL A 41 -3.96 16.47 11.67
N ARG A 42 -4.34 16.40 10.38
CA ARG A 42 -3.97 15.28 9.51
C ARG A 42 -2.47 15.14 9.32
N SER A 43 -1.73 16.25 9.30
CA SER A 43 -0.28 16.24 9.11
C SER A 43 0.48 15.57 10.25
N LEU A 44 -0.11 15.55 11.45
CA LEU A 44 0.41 14.85 12.63
C LEU A 44 0.13 13.33 12.63
N ALA A 45 -0.56 12.80 11.61
CA ALA A 45 -0.99 11.41 11.58
C ALA A 45 0.21 10.45 11.58
N LEU A 46 0.01 9.28 12.21
CA LEU A 46 1.02 8.23 12.17
C LEU A 46 1.07 7.66 10.76
N LYS A 47 2.15 7.96 10.04
CA LYS A 47 2.48 7.31 8.77
C LYS A 47 2.87 5.85 9.02
N SER A 48 2.74 5.03 7.98
CA SER A 48 3.19 3.64 8.01
C SER A 48 4.63 3.55 8.51
N ARG A 49 4.86 2.65 9.47
CA ARG A 49 6.22 2.30 9.93
C ARG A 49 6.88 1.24 9.06
N LYS A 50 6.13 0.67 8.10
CA LYS A 50 6.62 -0.36 7.21
C LYS A 50 7.58 0.27 6.19
N PRO A 51 8.74 -0.35 5.92
CA PRO A 51 9.62 0.13 4.86
C PRO A 51 8.86 0.16 3.53
N HIS A 52 8.90 1.31 2.83
CA HIS A 52 8.21 1.49 1.56
C HIS A 52 8.84 0.67 0.42
N LYS A 53 10.13 0.34 0.55
CA LYS A 53 10.88 -0.44 -0.42
C LYS A 53 11.60 -1.57 0.30
N ASN A 54 11.69 -2.73 -0.35
CA ASN A 54 12.58 -3.80 0.08
C ASN A 54 13.63 -4.05 -1.03
N PRO A 55 14.87 -4.39 -0.68
CA PRO A 55 15.93 -4.64 -1.66
C PRO A 55 15.62 -5.84 -2.57
N ASN A 56 14.72 -6.72 -2.11
CA ASN A 56 14.33 -7.95 -2.78
C ASN A 56 12.97 -7.84 -3.53
N ALA A 57 12.41 -6.62 -3.69
CA ALA A 57 11.29 -6.38 -4.60
C ALA A 57 11.76 -6.45 -6.04
N HIS A 58 10.82 -6.79 -6.92
CA HIS A 58 11.01 -6.54 -8.34
C HIS A 58 11.04 -5.05 -8.63
N ASN A 59 11.96 -4.65 -9.50
CA ASN A 59 11.92 -3.31 -10.07
C ASN A 59 10.83 -3.23 -11.16
N VAL A 60 10.53 -2.01 -11.61
CA VAL A 60 9.47 -1.77 -12.60
C VAL A 60 9.81 -2.44 -13.94
N GLU A 61 11.09 -2.44 -14.33
CA GLU A 61 11.60 -3.05 -15.56
C GLU A 61 11.46 -4.58 -15.59
N GLU A 62 11.81 -5.24 -14.48
CA GLU A 62 11.67 -6.68 -14.26
C GLU A 62 10.19 -7.07 -14.34
N LEU A 63 9.30 -6.32 -13.70
CA LEU A 63 7.85 -6.54 -13.81
C LEU A 63 7.37 -6.33 -15.25
N GLY A 64 7.88 -5.32 -15.94
CA GLY A 64 7.59 -5.06 -17.36
C GLY A 64 8.04 -6.21 -18.27
N LEU A 65 9.24 -6.74 -18.04
CA LEU A 65 9.78 -7.89 -18.75
C LEU A 65 8.92 -9.14 -18.52
N ILE A 66 8.61 -9.46 -17.26
CA ILE A 66 7.79 -10.62 -16.91
C ILE A 66 6.41 -10.52 -17.55
N ARG A 67 5.74 -9.36 -17.50
CA ARG A 67 4.45 -9.14 -18.17
C ARG A 67 4.54 -9.35 -19.68
N ARG A 68 5.57 -8.81 -20.35
CA ARG A 68 5.79 -9.00 -21.80
C ARG A 68 6.03 -10.46 -22.17
N MET A 69 6.70 -11.22 -21.31
CA MET A 69 6.96 -12.65 -21.56
C MET A 69 5.73 -13.51 -21.31
N LEU A 70 4.93 -13.19 -20.29
CA LEU A 70 3.65 -13.86 -20.05
C LEU A 70 2.66 -13.62 -21.18
N LYS A 71 2.57 -12.40 -21.69
CA LYS A 71 1.66 -12.09 -22.81
C LYS A 71 1.98 -12.93 -24.06
N ARG A 72 3.26 -13.20 -24.33
CA ARG A 72 3.71 -13.91 -25.54
C ARG A 72 3.79 -15.42 -25.36
N ASN A 73 4.17 -15.89 -24.18
CA ASN A 73 4.58 -17.28 -23.96
C ASN A 73 3.87 -17.95 -22.77
N GLY A 74 2.88 -17.28 -22.18
CA GLY A 74 2.16 -17.80 -21.00
C GLY A 74 1.45 -19.14 -21.25
N ILE A 75 1.11 -19.45 -22.50
CA ILE A 75 0.50 -20.73 -22.91
C ILE A 75 1.40 -21.92 -22.57
N TYR A 76 2.71 -21.77 -22.73
CA TYR A 76 3.70 -22.82 -22.44
C TYR A 76 4.02 -22.98 -20.96
N GLY A 77 3.43 -22.14 -20.10
CA GLY A 77 3.63 -22.16 -18.65
C GLY A 77 4.76 -21.26 -18.15
N LEU A 78 4.84 -21.16 -16.82
CA LEU A 78 5.67 -20.17 -16.14
C LEU A 78 7.17 -20.48 -16.22
N ALA A 79 7.53 -21.77 -16.36
CA ALA A 79 8.90 -22.20 -16.58
C ALA A 79 9.46 -21.64 -17.89
N GLU A 80 8.71 -21.73 -18.99
CA GLU A 80 9.10 -21.19 -20.30
C GLU A 80 9.20 -19.66 -20.26
N VAL A 81 8.25 -19.00 -19.60
CA VAL A 81 8.30 -17.55 -19.35
C VAL A 81 9.57 -17.17 -18.61
N TYR A 82 9.97 -17.92 -17.58
CA TYR A 82 11.19 -17.68 -16.82
C TYR A 82 12.45 -17.87 -17.66
N VAL A 83 12.54 -18.95 -18.45
CA VAL A 83 13.68 -19.17 -19.35
C VAL A 83 13.82 -18.01 -20.32
N ARG A 84 12.71 -17.51 -20.88
CA ARG A 84 12.72 -16.34 -21.77
C ARG A 84 13.08 -15.04 -21.04
N CYS A 85 12.62 -14.85 -19.80
CA CYS A 85 13.08 -13.74 -18.97
C CYS A 85 14.60 -13.82 -18.74
N LYS A 86 15.14 -15.00 -18.42
CA LYS A 86 16.59 -15.22 -18.21
C LYS A 86 17.40 -14.88 -19.46
N ARG A 87 16.94 -15.30 -20.64
CA ARG A 87 17.55 -14.93 -21.93
C ARG A 87 17.56 -13.42 -22.20
N ASN A 88 16.60 -12.68 -21.62
CA ASN A 88 16.50 -11.22 -21.74
C ASN A 88 17.10 -10.47 -20.53
N GLY A 89 18.07 -11.08 -19.83
CA GLY A 89 18.83 -10.41 -18.77
C GLY A 89 18.18 -10.41 -17.39
N TYR A 90 17.12 -11.19 -17.17
CA TYR A 90 16.53 -11.33 -15.84
C TYR A 90 17.48 -12.09 -14.90
N THR A 91 17.81 -11.53 -13.73
CA THR A 91 18.80 -12.14 -12.83
C THR A 91 18.18 -12.93 -11.67
N ARG A 92 16.91 -12.67 -11.33
CA ARG A 92 16.28 -13.26 -10.14
C ARG A 92 15.94 -14.74 -10.31
N SER A 93 15.65 -15.41 -9.19
CA SER A 93 15.28 -16.82 -9.16
C SER A 93 13.88 -17.08 -9.71
N TYR A 94 13.65 -18.32 -10.14
CA TYR A 94 12.35 -18.78 -10.63
C TYR A 94 11.22 -18.58 -9.61
N GLY A 95 11.45 -18.95 -8.34
CA GLY A 95 10.44 -18.83 -7.28
C GLY A 95 9.97 -17.39 -7.01
N LYS A 96 10.75 -16.37 -7.41
CA LYS A 96 10.30 -14.97 -7.37
C LYS A 96 9.26 -14.67 -8.44
N VAL A 97 9.49 -15.16 -9.67
CA VAL A 97 8.51 -15.08 -10.77
C VAL A 97 7.23 -15.81 -10.37
N GLU A 98 7.32 -17.02 -9.83
CA GLU A 98 6.16 -17.75 -9.32
C GLU A 98 5.39 -16.98 -8.25
N ARG A 99 6.09 -16.48 -7.23
CA ARG A 99 5.45 -15.76 -6.11
C ARG A 99 4.72 -14.51 -6.58
N SER A 100 5.26 -13.79 -7.56
CA SER A 100 4.60 -12.61 -8.13
C SER A 100 3.30 -12.93 -8.88
N HIS A 101 3.12 -14.18 -9.34
CA HIS A 101 1.92 -14.63 -10.07
C HIS A 101 1.07 -15.60 -9.26
N ARG A 102 1.46 -15.95 -8.03
CA ARG A 102 0.85 -17.03 -7.25
C ARG A 102 -0.57 -16.73 -6.82
N GLU A 103 -0.84 -15.50 -6.40
CA GLU A 103 -2.18 -15.11 -5.93
C GLU A 103 -3.12 -14.81 -7.09
N ASP A 104 -2.66 -14.09 -8.12
CA ASP A 104 -3.45 -13.88 -9.34
C ASP A 104 -3.70 -15.19 -10.10
N GLY A 105 -2.70 -16.08 -10.10
CA GLY A 105 -2.77 -17.43 -10.68
C GLY A 105 -3.84 -18.29 -10.02
N LYS A 106 -3.89 -18.34 -8.68
CA LYS A 106 -4.91 -19.12 -7.95
C LYS A 106 -6.33 -18.59 -8.14
N ILE A 107 -6.48 -17.27 -8.19
CA ILE A 107 -7.81 -16.66 -8.08
C ILE A 107 -8.40 -16.31 -9.44
N LEU A 108 -7.57 -15.86 -10.38
CA LEU A 108 -8.00 -15.36 -11.68
C LEU A 108 -7.70 -16.36 -12.81
N TYR A 109 -6.43 -16.72 -12.98
CA TYR A 109 -5.96 -17.45 -14.17
C TYR A 109 -6.18 -18.98 -14.09
N GLY A 110 -6.25 -19.56 -12.89
CA GLY A 110 -6.43 -21.01 -12.69
C GLY A 110 -7.89 -21.47 -12.72
N ARG A 111 -8.86 -20.55 -12.71
CA ARG A 111 -10.31 -20.86 -12.66
C ARG A 111 -11.05 -20.50 -13.94
N LYS A 112 -10.45 -19.70 -14.82
CA LYS A 112 -11.10 -19.14 -16.00
C LYS A 112 -10.15 -19.11 -17.17
N ILE A 113 -10.66 -19.51 -18.33
CA ILE A 113 -10.00 -19.31 -19.62
C ILE A 113 -10.59 -18.02 -20.20
N PHE A 114 -9.73 -17.10 -20.62
CA PHE A 114 -10.13 -15.82 -21.21
C PHE A 114 -9.94 -15.86 -22.72
N ILE A 115 -10.95 -15.44 -23.46
CA ILE A 115 -10.94 -15.47 -24.92
C ILE A 115 -10.42 -14.12 -25.47
N SER A 116 -10.51 -13.03 -24.69
CA SER A 116 -10.03 -11.70 -25.09
C SER A 116 -9.36 -10.90 -23.96
N GLU A 117 -8.50 -9.94 -24.35
CA GLU A 117 -7.84 -9.03 -23.39
C GLU A 117 -8.85 -8.18 -22.60
N LYS A 118 -9.97 -7.78 -23.23
CA LYS A 118 -11.04 -7.02 -22.60
C LYS A 118 -11.71 -7.82 -21.47
N GLU A 119 -11.96 -9.10 -21.72
CA GLU A 119 -12.54 -10.02 -20.75
C GLU A 119 -11.61 -10.22 -19.54
N LEU A 120 -10.31 -10.40 -19.80
CA LEU A 120 -9.29 -10.48 -18.75
C LEU A 120 -9.28 -9.23 -17.86
N LYS A 121 -9.24 -8.04 -18.47
CA LYS A 121 -9.26 -6.76 -17.73
C LYS A 121 -10.51 -6.61 -16.87
N MET A 122 -11.68 -7.00 -17.42
CA MET A 122 -12.94 -6.96 -16.70
C MET A 122 -12.96 -7.93 -15.52
N ALA A 123 -12.47 -9.15 -15.71
CA ALA A 123 -12.37 -10.15 -14.65
C ALA A 123 -11.40 -9.72 -13.55
N ALA A 124 -10.24 -9.17 -13.91
CA ALA A 124 -9.27 -8.61 -12.96
C ALA A 124 -9.88 -7.46 -12.14
N LYS A 125 -10.58 -6.53 -12.80
CA LYS A 125 -11.31 -5.43 -12.15
C LYS A 125 -12.35 -5.96 -11.16
N LYS A 126 -13.16 -6.94 -11.56
CA LYS A 126 -14.17 -7.57 -10.70
C LYS A 126 -13.54 -8.29 -9.51
N HIS A 127 -12.41 -8.97 -9.71
CA HIS A 127 -11.67 -9.61 -8.63
C HIS A 127 -11.15 -8.59 -7.61
N MET A 128 -10.52 -7.51 -8.07
CA MET A 128 -10.03 -6.43 -7.22
C MET A 128 -11.16 -5.75 -6.44
N GLN A 129 -12.29 -5.48 -7.11
CA GLN A 129 -13.49 -4.95 -6.45
C GLN A 129 -13.99 -5.88 -5.35
N ARG A 130 -14.12 -7.18 -5.64
CA ARG A 130 -14.56 -8.17 -4.65
C ARG A 130 -13.59 -8.25 -3.47
N TYR A 131 -12.28 -8.22 -3.70
CA TYR A 131 -11.31 -8.21 -2.60
C TYR A 131 -11.50 -7.00 -1.67
N ASN A 132 -11.66 -5.81 -2.26
CA ASN A 132 -11.81 -4.54 -1.53
C ASN A 132 -13.16 -4.40 -0.82
N SER A 133 -14.22 -5.04 -1.32
CA SER A 133 -15.57 -4.99 -0.77
C SER A 133 -15.91 -6.15 0.18
N THR A 134 -15.08 -7.20 0.23
CA THR A 134 -15.35 -8.38 1.08
C THR A 134 -14.74 -8.18 2.46
N ALA A 135 -15.54 -8.35 3.50
CA ALA A 135 -15.11 -8.33 4.89
C ALA A 135 -13.99 -9.35 5.17
N LYS A 136 -13.00 -8.95 5.97
CA LYS A 136 -11.87 -9.81 6.36
C LYS A 136 -11.85 -9.99 7.86
N LEU A 137 -11.61 -11.23 8.30
CA LEU A 137 -11.47 -11.55 9.72
C LEU A 137 -10.33 -10.76 10.38
N SER A 138 -9.20 -10.60 9.68
CA SER A 138 -8.05 -9.79 10.13
C SER A 138 -8.35 -8.29 10.27
N LEU A 139 -9.48 -7.82 9.73
CA LEU A 139 -9.94 -6.43 9.80
C LEU A 139 -11.18 -6.31 10.69
N ASN A 140 -11.35 -7.24 11.65
CA ASN A 140 -12.51 -7.30 12.54
C ASN A 140 -13.84 -7.33 11.77
N PHE A 141 -13.92 -8.22 10.78
CA PHE A 141 -15.10 -8.40 9.92
C PHE A 141 -15.50 -7.16 9.11
N LYS A 142 -14.55 -6.26 8.84
CA LYS A 142 -14.73 -5.13 7.93
C LYS A 142 -14.01 -5.36 6.61
N SER A 143 -14.56 -4.81 5.54
CA SER A 143 -13.91 -4.77 4.24
C SER A 143 -12.82 -3.70 4.22
N PRO A 144 -11.78 -3.85 3.38
CA PRO A 144 -10.79 -2.79 3.18
C PRO A 144 -11.40 -1.42 2.88
N ASN A 145 -12.46 -1.35 2.07
CA ASN A 145 -13.15 -0.09 1.78
C ASN A 145 -13.84 0.51 3.01
N GLU A 146 -14.48 -0.30 3.85
CA GLU A 146 -15.10 0.17 5.09
C GLU A 146 -14.06 0.67 6.09
N ILE A 147 -12.92 -0.01 6.22
CA ILE A 147 -11.82 0.45 7.07
C ILE A 147 -11.32 1.84 6.61
N VAL A 148 -11.18 2.02 5.30
CA VAL A 148 -10.78 3.30 4.72
C VAL A 148 -11.86 4.37 4.97
N SER A 149 -13.13 4.05 4.72
CA SER A 149 -14.26 4.95 4.99
C SER A 149 -14.32 5.34 6.46
N GLU A 150 -14.28 4.39 7.37
CA GLU A 150 -14.34 4.61 8.81
C GLU A 150 -13.15 5.43 9.32
N TYR A 151 -11.95 5.19 8.76
CA TYR A 151 -10.78 6.00 9.04
C TYR A 151 -11.01 7.47 8.69
N PHE A 152 -11.62 7.74 7.53
CA PHE A 152 -11.94 9.10 7.09
C PHE A 152 -13.14 9.69 7.84
N SER A 153 -14.18 8.92 8.15
CA SER A 153 -15.35 9.38 8.93
C SER A 153 -15.02 9.69 10.38
N LYS A 154 -14.06 8.98 11.00
CA LYS A 154 -13.57 9.31 12.35
C LYS A 154 -12.57 10.47 12.37
N CYS A 155 -12.04 10.85 11.21
CA CYS A 155 -11.32 12.11 11.03
C CYS A 155 -12.32 13.22 10.70
N ASN A 156 -12.93 13.84 11.72
CA ASN A 156 -13.86 15.00 11.62
C ASN A 156 -13.21 16.29 11.06
N ILE A 157 -12.35 16.21 10.05
CA ILE A 157 -11.71 17.37 9.42
C ILE A 157 -11.86 17.32 7.89
N CYS A 158 -12.42 16.25 7.31
CA CYS A 158 -12.51 16.10 5.84
C CYS A 158 -13.91 16.29 5.24
N LEU A 159 -14.92 16.59 6.05
CA LEU A 159 -16.30 16.69 5.59
C LEU A 159 -16.86 18.12 5.61
N ASP A 160 -16.03 19.12 5.86
CA ASP A 160 -16.40 20.53 5.65
C ASP A 160 -15.65 21.03 4.41
N ASN A 161 -16.26 20.80 3.25
CA ASN A 161 -16.16 21.62 2.04
C ASN A 161 -17.56 21.75 1.47
#